data_AF-A0A7J4EIB2-F1
#
_entry.id   AF-A0A7J4EIB2-F1
#
_cell.length_a   1.000
_cell.length_b   1.000
_cell.length_c   1.000
_cell.angle_alpha   90.00
_cell.angle_beta   90.00
_cell.angle_gamma   90.00
#
_symmetry.space_group_name_H-M   'P 1'
#
loop_
_entity.id
_entity.type
_entity.pdbx_description
1 polymer ?
#
loop_
_entity_poly.entity_id
_entity_poly.type
_entity_poly.pdbx_seq_one_letter_code
_entity_poly.pdbx_strand_id
1 'polypeptide(L)'
;MNEVKNIISYVTSIPYRKLWIDYDEEADVLYINFAYPPLAIEHEEDENGIIKNYDETGKLVGLTITYRLRIADCGLWIIPQSSRLIDDGKSRIPNQK
;
A
#
# COMPACT_ATOMS: atom_id res chain seq x y z
N MET A 1 -0.72 23.35 -13.12
CA MET A 1 0.64 23.10 -13.66
C MET A 1 1.74 23.17 -12.59
N ASN A 2 1.70 24.15 -11.67
CA ASN A 2 2.72 24.26 -10.61
C ASN A 2 2.68 23.09 -9.61
N GLU A 3 1.50 22.61 -9.25
CA GLU A 3 1.32 21.45 -8.36
C GLU A 3 1.96 20.18 -8.93
N VAL A 4 1.73 19.91 -10.22
CA VAL A 4 2.34 18.77 -10.93
C VAL A 4 3.87 18.87 -10.92
N LYS A 5 4.44 20.07 -11.11
CA LYS A 5 5.90 20.26 -11.04
C LYS A 5 6.47 19.93 -9.65
N ASN A 6 5.78 20.34 -8.59
CA ASN A 6 6.19 20.02 -7.23
C ASN A 6 6.17 18.51 -6.99
N ILE A 7 5.10 17.83 -7.40
CA ILE A 7 4.97 16.37 -7.28
C ILE A 7 6.09 15.66 -8.05
N ILE A 8 6.39 16.08 -9.29
CA ILE A 8 7.48 15.49 -10.09
C ILE A 8 8.83 15.58 -9.36
N SER A 9 9.12 16.71 -8.72
CA SER A 9 10.36 16.88 -7.95
C SER A 9 10.46 15.87 -6.80
N TYR A 10 9.36 15.61 -6.10
CA TYR A 10 9.34 14.62 -5.03
C TYR A 10 9.45 13.19 -5.59
N VAL A 11 8.65 12.85 -6.60
CA VAL A 11 8.63 11.50 -7.19
C VAL A 11 9.99 11.11 -7.77
N THR A 12 10.67 12.03 -8.45
CA THR A 12 12.00 11.79 -9.04
C THR A 12 13.12 11.68 -8.02
N SER A 13 12.92 12.16 -6.79
CA SER A 13 13.89 12.06 -5.69
C SER A 13 13.82 10.74 -4.92
N ILE A 14 12.78 9.93 -5.15
CA ILE A 14 12.56 8.67 -4.45
C ILE A 14 13.60 7.64 -4.93
N PRO A 15 14.24 6.86 -4.02
CA PRO A 15 15.30 5.91 -4.39
C PRO A 15 14.80 4.64 -5.11
N TYR A 16 13.49 4.53 -5.37
CA TYR A 16 12.86 3.38 -6.01
C TYR A 16 12.68 3.61 -7.52
N ARG A 17 13.10 2.63 -8.32
CA ARG A 17 13.02 2.72 -9.80
C ARG A 17 11.61 2.60 -10.36
N LYS A 18 10.68 2.00 -9.61
CA LYS A 18 9.29 1.79 -10.01
C LYS A 18 8.37 2.05 -8.83
N LEU A 19 7.25 2.70 -9.12
CA LEU A 19 6.16 2.95 -8.19
C LEU A 19 4.89 2.36 -8.81
N TRP A 20 4.13 1.62 -8.02
CA TRP A 20 2.77 1.20 -8.39
C TRP A 20 1.80 1.95 -7.52
N ILE A 21 1.00 2.81 -8.13
CA ILE A 21 0.06 3.69 -7.44
C ILE A 21 -1.34 3.29 -7.87
N ASP A 22 -2.20 3.02 -6.89
CA ASP A 22 -3.60 2.66 -7.09
C ASP A 22 -4.46 3.45 -6.10
N TYR A 23 -5.55 4.03 -6.59
CA TYR A 23 -6.50 4.77 -5.77
C TYR A 23 -7.83 4.03 -5.79
N ASP A 24 -8.24 3.57 -4.62
CA ASP A 24 -9.54 2.94 -4.40
C ASP A 24 -10.56 4.01 -4.02
N GLU A 25 -11.45 4.33 -4.95
CA GLU A 25 -12.50 5.34 -4.75
C GLU A 25 -13.55 4.92 -3.71
N GLU A 26 -13.83 3.62 -3.58
CA GLU A 26 -14.85 3.12 -2.65
C GLU A 26 -14.36 3.15 -1.20
N ALA A 27 -13.13 2.67 -1.00
CA ALA A 27 -12.49 2.67 0.32
C ALA A 27 -11.92 4.03 0.70
N ASP A 28 -11.71 4.90 -0.28
CA ASP A 28 -11.00 6.15 -0.13
C ASP A 28 -9.55 5.95 0.40
N VAL A 29 -8.80 5.16 -0.37
CA VAL A 29 -7.44 4.74 0.01
C VAL A 29 -6.50 4.84 -1.18
N LEU A 30 -5.36 5.49 -0.97
CA LEU A 30 -4.26 5.56 -1.93
C LEU A 30 -3.17 4.56 -1.54
N TYR A 31 -2.91 3.60 -2.42
CA TYR A 31 -1.83 2.63 -2.28
C TYR A 31 -0.62 3.06 -3.10
N ILE A 32 0.58 3.05 -2.50
CA ILE A 32 1.85 3.32 -3.16
C ILE A 32 2.80 2.17 -2.85
N ASN A 33 3.07 1.31 -3.82
CA ASN A 33 3.98 0.18 -3.65
C ASN A 33 5.35 0.47 -4.29
N PHE A 34 6.41 0.08 -3.60
CA PHE A 34 7.81 0.19 -4.04
C PHE A 34 8.36 -1.15 -4.57
N ALA A 35 7.64 -2.24 -4.30
CA ALA A 35 7.93 -3.58 -4.78
C ALA A 35 6.65 -4.24 -5.33
N TYR A 36 6.83 -5.14 -6.30
CA TYR A 36 5.74 -5.95 -6.83
C TYR A 36 6.19 -7.41 -6.93
N PRO A 37 5.42 -8.38 -6.38
CA PRO A 37 4.19 -8.19 -5.60
C PRO A 37 4.46 -7.51 -4.24
N PRO A 38 3.47 -6.80 -3.66
CA PRO A 38 3.61 -6.15 -2.36
C PRO A 38 3.48 -7.20 -1.23
N LEU A 39 4.58 -7.89 -0.93
CA LEU A 39 4.65 -8.90 0.14
C LEU A 39 4.91 -8.21 1.49
N ALA A 40 3.94 -7.43 1.96
CA ALA A 40 3.98 -6.86 3.30
C ALA A 40 3.53 -7.88 4.34
N ILE A 41 4.25 -7.97 5.45
CA ILE A 41 3.88 -8.81 6.61
C ILE A 41 3.64 -8.00 7.88
N GLU A 42 4.13 -6.76 7.91
CA GLU A 42 4.03 -5.85 9.05
C GLU A 42 3.58 -4.46 8.60
N HIS A 43 2.86 -3.78 9.48
CA HIS A 43 2.24 -2.48 9.22
C HIS A 43 2.39 -1.56 10.43
N GLU A 44 2.73 -0.29 10.18
CA GLU A 44 2.81 0.76 11.18
C GLU A 44 1.94 1.93 10.74
N GLU A 45 0.88 2.23 11.48
CA GLU A 45 -0.01 3.38 11.25
C GLU A 45 0.46 4.59 12.07
N ASP A 46 0.49 5.76 11.44
CA ASP A 46 0.73 7.03 12.12
C ASP A 46 -0.55 7.83 12.37
N GLU A 47 -0.43 8.91 13.15
CA GLU A 47 -1.56 9.79 13.50
C GLU A 47 -2.16 10.55 12.31
N ASN A 48 -1.50 10.54 11.15
CA ASN A 48 -1.90 11.25 9.94
C ASN A 48 -2.60 10.33 8.93
N GLY A 49 -2.88 9.07 9.29
CA GLY A 49 -3.53 8.10 8.39
C GLY A 49 -2.58 7.53 7.35
N ILE A 50 -1.27 7.55 7.61
CA ILE A 50 -0.26 6.89 6.77
C ILE A 50 0.10 5.57 7.42
N ILE A 51 -0.09 4.49 6.66
CA ILE A 51 0.36 3.14 7.02
C ILE A 51 1.62 2.82 6.23
N LYS A 52 2.70 2.50 6.94
CA LYS A 52 3.94 1.98 6.36
C LYS A 52 3.86 0.47 6.28
N ASN A 53 4.16 -0.10 5.11
CA ASN A 53 4.11 -1.53 4.85
C ASN A 53 5.52 -2.08 4.76
N TYR A 54 5.86 -3.07 5.58
CA TYR A 54 7.19 -3.68 5.65
C TYR A 54 7.17 -5.16 5.24
N ASP A 55 8.22 -5.60 4.56
CA ASP A 55 8.43 -7.03 4.29
C ASP A 55 9.03 -7.76 5.51
N GLU A 56 9.27 -9.06 5.35
CA GLU A 56 9.83 -9.92 6.41
C GLU A 56 11.23 -9.54 6.88
N THR A 57 11.93 -8.73 6.10
CA THR A 57 13.27 -8.22 6.44
C THR A 57 13.21 -6.86 7.14
N GLY A 58 12.01 -6.31 7.34
CA GLY A 58 11.80 -4.96 7.88
C GLY A 58 12.03 -3.85 6.85
N LYS A 59 12.09 -4.17 5.54
CA LYS A 59 12.25 -3.18 4.50
C LYS A 59 10.91 -2.56 4.13
N LEU A 60 10.87 -1.24 4.00
CA LEU A 60 9.70 -0.52 3.52
C LEU A 60 9.39 -0.90 2.06
N VAL A 61 8.25 -1.55 1.85
CA VAL A 61 7.78 -2.05 0.53
C VAL A 61 6.57 -1.28 0.00
N GLY A 62 5.91 -0.47 0.82
CA GLY A 62 4.85 0.41 0.35
C GLY A 62 4.30 1.34 1.44
N LEU A 63 3.39 2.20 1.01
CA LEU A 63 2.59 3.10 1.83
C LEU A 63 1.12 2.92 1.48
N THR A 64 0.26 3.00 2.48
CA THR A 64 -1.18 3.12 2.32
C THR A 64 -1.59 4.43 2.98
N ILE A 65 -2.26 5.31 2.25
CA ILE A 65 -2.66 6.64 2.74
C ILE A 65 -4.19 6.69 2.72
N THR A 66 -4.80 7.04 3.84
CA THR A 66 -6.25 7.23 3.96
C THR A 66 -6.55 8.49 4.76
N TYR A 67 -7.62 9.21 4.40
CA TYR A 67 -8.08 10.37 5.19
C TYR A 67 -9.17 10.02 6.19
N ARG A 68 -9.72 8.80 6.17
CA ARG A 68 -10.92 8.45 6.92
C ARG A 68 -10.64 7.43 8.03
N LEU A 69 -10.50 7.98 9.24
CA LEU A 69 -10.69 7.35 10.57
C LEU A 69 -9.81 6.11 10.88
N ARG A 70 -8.96 6.26 11.90
CA ARG A 70 -8.25 5.24 12.70
C ARG A 70 -8.65 3.81 12.35
N ILE A 71 -7.77 3.12 11.63
CA ILE A 71 -8.01 1.75 11.16
C ILE A 71 -8.15 0.77 12.33
N ALA A 72 -7.62 1.13 13.51
CA ALA A 72 -7.83 0.39 14.75
C ALA A 72 -9.24 0.52 15.36
N ASP A 73 -10.00 1.57 15.05
CA ASP A 73 -11.32 1.84 15.67
C ASP A 73 -12.51 1.30 14.85
N CYS A 74 -12.32 1.08 13.54
CA CYS A 74 -13.26 0.31 12.73
C CYS A 74 -12.74 -1.12 12.64
N GLY A 75 -13.51 -2.13 13.02
CA GLY A 75 -13.22 -3.55 12.79
C GLY A 75 -13.16 -3.97 11.31
N LEU A 76 -12.74 -3.04 10.43
CA LEU A 76 -12.52 -3.20 9.01
C LEU A 76 -11.03 -3.55 8.84
N TRP A 77 -10.75 -4.85 8.70
CA TRP A 77 -9.44 -5.28 8.24
C TRP A 77 -9.18 -4.59 6.89
N ILE A 78 -8.17 -3.71 6.81
CA ILE A 78 -7.62 -3.28 5.52
C ILE A 78 -7.25 -4.57 4.81
N ILE A 79 -8.01 -4.95 3.79
CA ILE A 79 -7.67 -6.06 2.90
C ILE A 79 -6.37 -5.62 2.23
N PRO A 80 -5.20 -6.18 2.58
CA PRO A 80 -3.97 -5.79 1.94
C PRO A 80 -4.14 -5.99 0.44
N GLN A 81 -3.67 -5.07 -0.40
CA GLN A 81 -3.79 -5.20 -1.87
C GLN A 81 -3.32 -6.56 -2.37
N SER A 82 -2.31 -7.17 -1.71
CA SER A 82 -1.87 -8.54 -1.97
C SER A 82 -2.97 -9.60 -1.86
N SER A 83 -3.96 -9.41 -0.99
CA SER A 83 -5.11 -10.31 -0.85
C SER A 83 -6.19 -10.10 -1.92
N ARG A 84 -6.34 -8.89 -2.48
CA ARG A 84 -7.15 -8.68 -3.70
C ARG A 84 -6.50 -9.34 -4.91
N LEU A 85 -5.17 -9.23 -5.04
CA LEU A 85 -4.41 -9.91 -6.10
C LEU A 85 -4.57 -11.45 -6.07
N ILE A 86 -4.96 -12.05 -4.93
CA ILE A 86 -5.28 -13.48 -4.82
C ILE A 86 -6.72 -13.76 -5.32
N ASP A 87 -7.64 -12.81 -5.18
CA ASP A 87 -9.07 -12.93 -5.53
C ASP A 87 -9.36 -12.64 -7.02
N ASP A 88 -8.47 -11.92 -7.71
CA ASP A 88 -8.58 -11.54 -9.13
C ASP A 88 -8.46 -12.71 -10.14
N GLY A 89 -8.68 -13.95 -9.70
CA GLY A 89 -9.00 -15.08 -10.59
C GLY A 89 -7.82 -15.91 -11.10
N LYS A 90 -6.61 -15.81 -10.53
CA LYS A 90 -5.50 -16.76 -10.79
C LYS A 90 -4.54 -16.93 -9.61
N SER A 91 -4.81 -17.88 -8.72
CA SER A 91 -3.85 -18.97 -8.40
C SER A 91 -4.40 -19.84 -7.29
N ARG A 92 -4.61 -21.12 -7.61
CA ARG A 92 -4.61 -22.20 -6.62
C ARG A 92 -3.30 -22.15 -5.84
N ILE A 93 -3.31 -21.74 -4.59
CA ILE A 93 -2.29 -22.18 -3.64
C ILE A 93 -2.71 -23.59 -3.21
N PRO A 94 -1.95 -24.66 -3.54
CA PRO A 94 -2.27 -25.98 -3.03
C PRO A 94 -2.14 -25.95 -1.51
N ASN A 95 -3.10 -26.59 -0.83
CA ASN A 95 -3.06 -26.88 0.60
C ASN A 95 -1.62 -27.15 1.08
N GLN A 96 -1.13 -26.30 1.98
CA GLN A 96 -0.08 -26.70 2.91
C GLN A 96 -0.71 -27.05 4.25
N LYS A 97 -1.38 -28.21 4.27
CA LYS A 97 -1.24 -29.33 5.20
C LYS A 97 -2.43 -30.28 5.07
#